data_AF-A0A5B7H2L0-F1
#
_entry.id   AF-A0A5B7H2L0-F1
#
_cell.length_a   1.000
_cell.length_b   1.000
_cell.length_c   1.000
_cell.angle_alpha   90.00
_cell.angle_beta   90.00
_cell.angle_gamma   90.00
#
_symmetry.space_group_name_H-M   'P 1'
#
loop_
_entity.id
_entity.type
_entity.pdbx_description
1 polymer ?
#
loop_
_entity_poly.entity_id
_entity_poly.type
_entity_poly.pdbx_seq_one_letter_code
_entity_poly.pdbx_strand_id
1 'polypeptide(L)'
;MASGPRSPYKTNWNKYEDAMNDVVQKEVCRVFLWLYQGLPKYVGDYLDEIPKRRRGLNKDEKNTLSLRKPPTSMDITLLYRLLQLVCNLPSADDPAWTDPIDPHCLEHTLYLIKEERNKLSHEGHTQEARQMSDQQLDQKLNGLRSLCGNLLVEAARRCGRLDKEIVELNDKMEASLQEIRGITSDKFVMMAKEELLKTAQTKMMDEWYQQPLLEYRGRSVALDDLLLWRTPDDAAPAFILITGEAGIGKSSLCR
;
A
#
# COMPACT_ATOMS: atom_id res chain seq x y z
N MET A 1 15.27 -29.46 5.98
CA MET A 1 13.96 -28.97 6.45
C MET A 1 13.21 -28.42 5.24
N ALA A 2 12.19 -29.13 4.77
CA ALA A 2 11.42 -28.72 3.60
C ALA A 2 10.47 -27.58 4.00
N SER A 3 10.68 -26.39 3.43
CA SER A 3 9.75 -25.27 3.51
C SER A 3 8.45 -25.67 2.81
N GLY A 4 7.40 -25.88 3.59
CA GLY A 4 6.06 -26.17 3.06
C GLY A 4 5.54 -25.05 2.14
N PRO A 5 4.48 -25.31 1.36
CA PRO A 5 3.93 -24.34 0.42
C PRO A 5 3.56 -23.05 1.16
N ARG A 6 4.21 -21.94 0.77
CA ARG A 6 3.87 -20.61 1.28
C ARG A 6 2.42 -20.32 0.88
N SER A 7 1.57 -20.02 1.87
CA SER A 7 0.22 -19.53 1.62
C SER A 7 0.28 -18.38 0.61
N PRO A 8 -0.55 -18.38 -0.45
CA PRO A 8 -0.57 -17.30 -1.44
C PRO A 8 -1.03 -15.96 -0.84
N TYR A 9 -1.56 -15.96 0.38
CA TYR A 9 -1.93 -14.75 1.11
C TYR A 9 -0.76 -14.31 1.99
N LYS A 10 -0.07 -13.23 1.60
CA LYS A 10 0.80 -12.49 2.53
C LYS A 10 -0.07 -12.03 3.70
N THR A 11 0.31 -12.38 4.92
CA THR A 11 -0.31 -11.83 6.12
C THR A 11 -0.13 -10.32 6.12
N ASN A 12 -1.02 -9.59 6.80
CA ASN A 12 -0.89 -8.13 6.91
C ASN A 12 0.43 -7.70 7.57
N TRP A 13 0.96 -8.53 8.47
CA TRP A 13 2.31 -8.36 8.99
C TRP A 13 3.39 -8.36 7.90
N ASN A 14 3.36 -9.33 6.99
CA ASN A 14 4.34 -9.39 5.91
C ASN A 14 4.24 -8.17 5.00
N LYS A 15 3.02 -7.67 4.74
CA LYS A 15 2.84 -6.41 3.99
C LYS A 15 3.47 -5.22 4.72
N TYR A 16 3.31 -5.15 6.04
CA TYR A 16 3.93 -4.11 6.86
C TYR A 16 5.47 -4.21 6.83
N GLU A 17 6.01 -5.42 6.92
CA GLU A 17 7.44 -5.69 6.78
C GLU A 17 7.97 -5.30 5.39
N ASP A 18 7.25 -5.65 4.32
CA ASP A 18 7.58 -5.23 2.95
C ASP A 18 7.57 -3.69 2.84
N ALA A 19 6.59 -2.99 3.41
CA ALA A 19 6.56 -1.53 3.41
C ALA A 19 7.78 -0.92 4.11
N MET A 20 8.21 -1.50 5.23
CA MET A 20 9.43 -1.08 5.90
C MET A 20 10.67 -1.29 5.00
N ASN A 21 10.83 -2.49 4.44
CA ASN A 21 12.02 -2.82 3.66
C ASN A 21 12.08 -2.13 2.30
N ASP A 22 10.95 -1.96 1.61
CA ASP A 22 10.95 -1.47 0.23
C ASP A 22 10.72 0.04 0.15
N VAL A 23 9.84 0.57 1.00
CA VAL A 23 9.47 1.99 0.98
C VAL A 23 10.35 2.76 1.97
N VAL A 24 10.31 2.41 3.26
CA VAL A 24 11.02 3.20 4.28
C VAL A 24 12.53 3.16 4.05
N GLN A 25 13.13 2.00 3.73
CA GLN A 25 14.55 1.91 3.40
C GLN A 25 14.96 2.84 2.26
N LYS A 26 14.13 2.92 1.20
CA LYS A 26 14.38 3.76 0.03
C LYS A 26 14.38 5.24 0.40
N GLU A 27 13.45 5.65 1.27
CA GLU A 27 13.34 7.03 1.74
C GLU A 27 14.48 7.40 2.70
N VAL A 28 14.83 6.53 3.65
CA VAL A 28 16.00 6.69 4.52
C VAL A 28 17.30 6.76 3.71
N CYS A 29 17.45 5.91 2.69
CA CYS A 29 18.58 5.96 1.77
C CYS A 29 18.64 7.28 1.00
N ARG A 30 17.50 7.80 0.54
CA ARG A 30 17.45 9.08 -0.17
C ARG A 30 17.91 10.23 0.72
N VAL A 31 17.41 10.28 1.95
CA VAL A 31 17.83 11.27 2.94
C VAL A 31 19.31 11.15 3.29
N PHE A 32 19.83 9.93 3.42
CA PHE A 32 21.27 9.70 3.55
C PHE A 32 22.06 10.33 2.39
N LEU A 33 21.66 10.07 1.15
CA LEU A 33 22.34 10.61 -0.03
C LEU A 33 22.27 12.14 -0.11
N TRP A 34 21.20 12.76 0.37
CA TRP A 34 21.06 14.22 0.39
C TRP A 34 21.96 14.88 1.44
N LEU A 35 22.10 14.27 2.60
CA LEU A 35 22.86 14.84 3.73
C LEU A 35 24.33 14.41 3.75
N TYR A 36 24.72 13.44 2.92
CA TYR A 36 26.07 12.91 2.91
C TYR A 36 27.10 13.95 2.43
N GLN A 37 28.08 14.24 3.28
CA GLN A 37 29.06 15.30 3.06
C GLN A 37 30.36 14.83 2.41
N GLY A 38 30.56 13.51 2.32
CA GLY A 38 31.80 12.94 1.80
C GLY A 38 31.88 12.87 0.28
N LEU A 39 30.92 13.42 -0.46
CA LEU A 39 30.93 13.38 -1.93
C LEU A 39 32.18 14.06 -2.50
N PRO A 40 32.81 13.48 -3.55
CA PRO A 40 32.36 12.31 -4.33
C PRO A 40 32.83 10.94 -3.78
N LYS A 41 33.45 10.89 -2.59
CA LYS A 41 34.05 9.67 -2.03
C LYS A 41 32.98 8.65 -1.64
N TYR A 42 33.35 7.37 -1.73
CA TYR A 42 32.55 6.30 -1.15
C TYR A 42 32.51 6.42 0.38
N VAL A 43 31.37 6.09 0.99
CA VAL A 43 31.13 6.27 2.44
C VAL A 43 32.16 5.55 3.32
N GLY A 44 32.63 4.37 2.90
CA GLY A 44 33.69 3.66 3.60
C GLY A 44 35.02 4.42 3.61
N ASP A 45 35.39 5.02 2.48
CA ASP A 45 36.65 5.77 2.35
C ASP A 45 36.58 7.07 3.18
N TYR A 46 35.43 7.75 3.15
CA TYR A 46 35.21 8.95 3.97
C TYR A 46 35.22 8.65 5.48
N LEU A 47 34.68 7.51 5.90
CA LEU A 47 34.75 7.06 7.30
C LEU A 47 36.18 6.79 7.77
N ASP A 48 37.08 6.37 6.87
CA ASP A 48 38.47 6.09 7.19
C ASP A 48 39.29 7.36 7.47
N GLU A 49 38.86 8.48 6.91
CA GLU A 49 39.40 9.82 7.23
C GLU A 49 38.93 10.33 8.60
N ILE A 50 37.91 9.69 9.20
CA ILE A 50 37.37 10.03 10.52
C ILE A 50 37.43 8.81 11.46
N PRO A 51 38.63 8.35 11.89
CA PRO A 51 38.80 7.05 12.56
C PRO A 51 38.00 6.86 13.86
N LYS A 52 37.67 7.96 14.54
CA LYS A 52 36.83 7.91 15.76
C LYS A 52 35.42 7.40 15.44
N ARG A 53 34.90 7.64 14.23
CA ARG A 53 33.53 7.30 13.82
C ARG A 53 33.38 5.86 13.34
N ARG A 54 34.45 5.20 12.86
CA ARG A 54 34.41 3.78 12.43
C ARG A 54 34.31 2.77 13.57
N ARG A 55 34.66 3.15 14.81
CA ARG A 55 34.69 2.23 15.96
C ARG A 55 33.31 1.68 16.36
N GLY A 56 32.23 2.41 16.09
CA GLY A 56 30.86 1.99 16.43
C GLY A 56 30.26 0.93 15.51
N LEU A 57 30.91 0.62 14.38
CA LEU A 57 30.38 -0.35 13.42
C LEU A 57 30.72 -1.79 13.80
N ASN A 58 29.74 -2.69 13.68
CA ASN A 58 29.93 -4.12 13.91
C ASN A 58 30.69 -4.79 12.73
N LYS A 59 30.98 -6.08 12.84
CA LYS A 59 31.75 -6.83 11.83
C LYS A 59 31.02 -6.89 10.48
N ASP A 60 29.71 -7.08 10.48
CA ASP A 60 28.91 -7.26 9.26
C ASP A 60 28.72 -5.93 8.51
N GLU A 61 28.55 -4.84 9.25
CA GLU A 61 28.52 -3.47 8.72
C GLU A 61 29.87 -3.11 8.11
N LYS A 62 30.97 -3.41 8.82
CA LYS A 62 32.34 -3.22 8.29
C LYS A 62 32.56 -4.03 7.02
N ASN A 63 32.11 -5.29 6.99
CA ASN A 63 32.21 -6.14 5.81
C ASN A 63 31.39 -5.58 4.63
N THR A 64 30.16 -5.15 4.89
CA THR A 64 29.29 -4.49 3.90
C THR A 64 29.97 -3.27 3.30
N LEU A 65 30.62 -2.46 4.13
CA LEU A 65 31.37 -1.29 3.67
C LEU A 65 32.62 -1.68 2.87
N SER A 66 33.37 -2.69 3.31
CA SER A 66 34.55 -3.20 2.60
C SER A 66 34.22 -3.77 1.22
N LEU A 67 33.03 -4.34 1.04
CA LEU A 67 32.53 -4.81 -0.26
C LEU A 67 32.10 -3.68 -1.21
N ARG A 68 32.23 -2.41 -0.78
CA ARG A 68 31.87 -1.21 -1.55
C ARG A 68 30.44 -1.23 -2.08
N LYS A 69 29.51 -1.83 -1.32
CA LYS A 69 28.10 -1.88 -1.70
C LYS A 69 27.51 -0.46 -1.74
N PRO A 70 26.66 -0.11 -2.73
CA PRO A 70 26.03 1.20 -2.77
C PRO A 70 25.02 1.35 -1.61
N PRO A 71 24.78 2.58 -1.10
CA PRO A 71 23.82 2.84 -0.03
C PRO A 71 22.42 2.28 -0.30
N THR A 72 21.99 2.26 -1.56
CA THR A 72 20.70 1.70 -2.00
C THR A 72 20.52 0.20 -1.71
N SER A 73 21.61 -0.51 -1.41
CA SER A 73 21.59 -1.94 -1.06
C SER A 73 21.83 -2.21 0.43
N MET A 74 22.01 -1.16 1.24
CA MET A 74 22.24 -1.27 2.68
C MET A 74 20.90 -1.28 3.42
N ASP A 75 20.79 -2.09 4.46
CA ASP A 75 19.58 -2.12 5.29
C ASP A 75 19.39 -0.81 6.09
N ILE A 76 18.18 -0.61 6.61
CA ILE A 76 17.79 0.58 7.38
C ILE A 76 18.70 0.78 8.61
N THR A 77 19.12 -0.29 9.28
CA THR A 77 19.94 -0.20 10.50
C THR A 77 21.30 0.40 10.19
N LEU A 78 21.94 -0.08 9.11
CA LEU A 78 23.21 0.47 8.66
C LEU A 78 23.04 1.90 8.14
N LEU A 79 22.02 2.19 7.34
CA LEU A 79 21.75 3.56 6.85
C LEU A 79 21.53 4.55 8.00
N TYR A 80 20.77 4.17 9.03
CA TYR A 80 20.57 4.96 10.24
C TYR A 80 21.90 5.27 10.94
N ARG A 81 22.77 4.27 11.11
CA ARG A 81 24.10 4.47 11.70
C ARG A 81 24.97 5.37 10.84
N LEU A 82 24.94 5.21 9.52
CA LEU A 82 25.70 6.08 8.62
C LEU A 82 25.21 7.53 8.67
N LEU A 83 23.91 7.77 8.75
CA LEU A 83 23.33 9.11 8.97
C LEU A 83 23.93 9.77 10.22
N GLN A 84 23.96 9.05 11.36
CA GLN A 84 24.57 9.54 12.60
C GLN A 84 26.08 9.82 12.46
N LEU A 85 26.79 9.04 11.65
CA LEU A 85 28.25 9.11 11.56
C LEU A 85 28.77 10.07 10.50
N VAL A 86 28.08 10.33 9.38
CA VAL A 86 28.67 11.07 8.25
C VAL A 86 27.83 12.25 7.75
N CYS A 87 26.66 12.51 8.34
CA CYS A 87 25.74 13.57 7.89
C CYS A 87 25.67 14.77 8.84
N ASN A 88 26.68 14.95 9.71
CA ASN A 88 26.72 15.99 10.76
C ASN A 88 25.45 16.09 11.62
N LEU A 89 24.82 14.94 11.90
CA LEU A 89 23.74 14.87 12.87
C LEU A 89 24.32 14.93 14.30
N PRO A 90 23.50 15.34 15.29
CA PRO A 90 23.84 15.22 16.71
C PRO A 90 24.29 13.80 17.09
N SER A 91 25.12 13.69 18.12
CA SER A 91 25.56 12.39 18.64
C SER A 91 24.37 11.53 19.08
N ALA A 92 24.53 10.21 19.08
CA ALA A 92 23.44 9.29 19.44
C ALA A 92 22.90 9.48 20.87
N ASP A 93 23.70 10.06 21.77
CA ASP A 93 23.32 10.37 23.16
C ASP A 93 22.61 11.74 23.31
N ASP A 94 22.41 12.47 22.20
CA ASP A 94 21.77 13.79 22.22
C ASP A 94 20.25 13.67 22.47
N PRO A 95 19.64 14.51 23.32
CA PRO A 95 18.20 14.50 23.56
C PRO A 95 17.35 14.68 22.29
N ALA A 96 17.87 15.29 21.23
CA ALA A 96 17.18 15.44 19.95
C ALA A 96 16.68 14.11 19.35
N TRP A 97 17.24 12.97 19.76
CA TRP A 97 16.77 11.66 19.31
C TRP A 97 15.57 11.13 20.09
N THR A 98 15.54 11.28 21.42
CA THR A 98 14.55 10.62 22.29
C THR A 98 13.55 11.57 22.94
N ASP A 99 13.97 12.78 23.28
CA ASP A 99 13.16 13.80 23.94
C ASP A 99 13.47 15.18 23.34
N PRO A 100 13.11 15.39 22.06
CA PRO A 100 13.41 16.63 21.38
C PRO A 100 12.47 17.76 21.84
N ILE A 101 12.97 18.99 21.78
CA ILE A 101 12.14 20.19 21.95
C ILE A 101 11.12 20.29 20.80
N ASP A 102 11.55 19.95 19.58
CA ASP A 102 10.70 19.88 18.39
C ASP A 102 10.46 18.40 18.03
N PRO A 103 9.24 17.85 18.22
CA PRO A 103 8.92 16.46 17.91
C PRO A 103 8.99 16.15 16.41
N HIS A 104 9.05 17.16 15.56
CA HIS A 104 9.15 17.01 14.11
C HIS A 104 10.58 17.14 13.58
N CYS A 105 11.60 17.13 14.45
CA CYS A 105 12.97 17.18 13.99
C CYS A 105 13.40 15.88 13.27
N LEU A 106 14.43 16.00 12.42
CA LEU A 106 14.95 14.90 11.61
C LEU A 106 15.43 13.72 12.48
N GLU A 107 16.16 14.02 13.55
CA GLU A 107 16.77 13.06 14.46
C GLU A 107 15.69 12.21 15.15
N HIS A 108 14.67 12.84 15.72
CA HIS A 108 13.58 12.15 16.36
C HIS A 108 12.77 11.32 15.36
N THR A 109 12.52 11.84 14.17
CA THR A 109 11.83 11.10 13.11
C THR A 109 12.59 9.83 12.72
N LEU A 110 13.92 9.92 12.57
CA LEU A 110 14.78 8.75 12.33
C LEU A 110 14.73 7.76 13.50
N TYR A 111 14.73 8.25 14.74
CA TYR A 111 14.60 7.42 15.93
C TYR A 111 13.28 6.63 15.92
N LEU A 112 12.14 7.28 15.62
CA LEU A 112 10.84 6.63 15.54
C LEU A 112 10.79 5.55 14.44
N ILE A 113 11.39 5.82 13.27
CA ILE A 113 11.53 4.82 12.19
C ILE A 113 12.33 3.60 12.67
N LYS A 114 13.45 3.82 13.37
CA LYS A 114 14.26 2.75 13.94
C LYS A 114 13.46 1.95 14.97
N GLU A 115 12.68 2.59 15.83
CA GLU A 115 11.84 1.91 16.81
C GLU A 115 10.76 1.05 16.12
N GLU A 116 10.11 1.54 15.07
CA GLU A 116 9.16 0.73 14.29
C GLU A 116 9.85 -0.47 13.62
N ARG A 117 11.06 -0.31 13.11
CA ARG A 117 11.86 -1.42 12.56
C ARG A 117 12.26 -2.42 13.64
N ASN A 118 12.59 -1.96 14.85
CA ASN A 118 12.91 -2.83 15.98
C ASN A 118 11.68 -3.64 16.40
N LYS A 119 10.51 -3.01 16.49
CA LYS A 119 9.23 -3.72 16.72
C LYS A 119 9.02 -4.84 15.71
N LEU A 120 9.25 -4.58 14.42
CA LEU A 120 9.15 -5.62 13.38
C LEU A 120 10.04 -6.84 13.66
N SER A 121 11.27 -6.60 14.11
CA SER A 121 12.25 -7.66 14.39
C SER A 121 11.88 -8.51 15.61
N HIS A 122 11.16 -7.94 16.59
CA HIS A 122 10.83 -8.60 17.85
C HIS A 122 9.41 -9.15 17.90
N GLU A 123 8.45 -8.46 17.29
CA GLU A 123 7.03 -8.78 17.38
C GLU A 123 6.56 -9.74 16.29
N GLY A 124 7.34 -9.99 15.24
CA GLY A 124 6.91 -10.78 14.08
C GLY A 124 6.53 -12.25 14.36
N HIS A 125 6.86 -12.76 15.54
CA HIS A 125 6.49 -14.10 15.99
C HIS A 125 5.29 -14.11 16.95
N THR A 126 4.81 -12.95 17.37
CA THR A 126 3.68 -12.82 18.30
C THR A 126 2.35 -13.21 17.66
N GLN A 127 1.38 -13.55 18.49
CA GLN A 127 0.01 -13.82 18.03
C GLN A 127 -0.63 -12.55 17.45
N GLU A 128 -0.33 -11.38 18.01
CA GLU A 128 -0.81 -10.08 17.54
C GLU A 128 -0.35 -9.79 16.11
N ALA A 129 0.93 -10.02 15.80
CA ALA A 129 1.45 -9.90 14.44
C ALA A 129 0.73 -10.85 13.46
N ARG A 130 0.46 -12.09 13.88
CA ARG A 130 -0.25 -13.08 13.03
C ARG A 130 -1.72 -12.72 12.79
N GLN A 131 -2.34 -11.95 13.68
CA GLN A 131 -3.76 -11.62 13.65
C GLN A 131 -4.03 -10.15 13.30
N MET A 132 -3.04 -9.45 12.73
CA MET A 132 -3.18 -8.05 12.35
C MET A 132 -4.35 -7.83 11.37
N SER A 133 -5.32 -7.03 11.79
CA SER A 133 -6.48 -6.67 10.98
C SER A 133 -6.11 -5.68 9.86
N ASP A 134 -6.97 -5.55 8.84
CA ASP A 134 -6.76 -4.58 7.76
C ASP A 134 -6.73 -3.13 8.30
N GLN A 135 -7.57 -2.81 9.28
CA GLN A 135 -7.58 -1.51 9.93
C GLN A 135 -6.25 -1.22 10.66
N GLN A 136 -5.69 -2.21 11.35
CA GLN A 136 -4.38 -2.07 12.01
C GLN A 136 -3.24 -1.90 11.00
N LEU A 137 -3.29 -2.65 9.89
CA LEU A 137 -2.35 -2.47 8.80
C LEU A 137 -2.44 -1.04 8.24
N ASP A 138 -3.65 -0.54 7.98
CA ASP A 138 -3.84 0.81 7.45
C ASP A 138 -3.32 1.90 8.37
N GLN A 139 -3.57 1.77 9.68
CA GLN A 139 -3.02 2.68 10.69
C GLN A 139 -1.49 2.67 10.68
N LYS A 140 -0.87 1.49 10.63
CA LYS A 140 0.58 1.35 10.59
C LYS A 140 1.20 1.91 9.31
N LEU A 141 0.62 1.63 8.15
CA LEU A 141 1.10 2.17 6.87
C LEU A 141 0.95 3.70 6.80
N ASN A 142 -0.16 4.26 7.31
CA ASN A 142 -0.33 5.70 7.43
C ASN A 142 0.69 6.32 8.40
N GLY A 143 1.03 5.63 9.49
CA GLY A 143 2.11 6.00 10.39
C GLY A 143 3.47 6.08 9.67
N LEU A 144 3.83 5.04 8.90
CA LEU A 144 5.08 5.04 8.12
C LEU A 144 5.10 6.16 7.07
N ARG A 145 3.98 6.39 6.38
CA ARG A 145 3.84 7.50 5.43
C ARG A 145 4.12 8.85 6.10
N SER A 146 3.51 9.10 7.26
CA SER A 146 3.71 10.33 8.02
C SER A 146 5.17 10.52 8.44
N LEU A 147 5.79 9.46 8.98
CA LEU A 147 7.20 9.48 9.38
C LEU A 147 8.13 9.76 8.19
N CYS A 148 7.94 9.07 7.06
CA CYS A 148 8.76 9.29 5.87
C CYS A 148 8.52 10.68 5.24
N GLY A 149 7.28 11.17 5.25
CA GLY A 149 6.95 12.51 4.79
C GLY A 149 7.67 13.59 5.60
N ASN A 150 7.62 13.50 6.94
CA ASN A 150 8.35 14.38 7.83
C ASN A 150 9.86 14.27 7.61
N LEU A 151 10.37 13.05 7.48
CA LEU A 151 11.79 12.79 7.21
C LEU A 151 12.27 13.49 5.93
N LEU A 152 11.49 13.40 4.85
CA LEU A 152 11.80 14.05 3.58
C LEU A 152 11.76 15.57 3.69
N VAL A 153 10.72 16.14 4.32
CA VAL A 153 10.58 17.59 4.52
C VAL A 153 11.78 18.15 5.31
N GLU A 154 12.15 17.48 6.40
CA GLU A 154 13.24 17.94 7.26
C GLU A 154 14.61 17.84 6.58
N ALA A 155 14.86 16.74 5.86
CA ALA A 155 16.08 16.59 5.10
C ALA A 155 16.15 17.62 3.96
N ALA A 156 15.05 17.83 3.25
CA ALA A 156 14.92 18.80 2.18
C ALA A 156 15.23 20.22 2.65
N ARG A 157 14.68 20.61 3.82
CA ARG A 157 14.92 21.89 4.47
C ARG A 157 16.42 22.12 4.74
N ARG A 158 17.14 21.10 5.23
CA ARG A 158 18.58 21.18 5.50
C ARG A 158 19.42 21.26 4.22
N CYS A 159 18.94 20.70 3.12
CA CYS A 159 19.67 20.64 1.84
C CYS A 159 19.22 21.70 0.82
N GLY A 160 18.28 22.58 1.17
CA GLY A 160 17.75 23.60 0.24
C GLY A 160 17.01 23.02 -0.96
N ARG A 161 16.28 21.91 -0.78
CA ARG A 161 15.48 21.26 -1.83
C ARG A 161 14.12 21.95 -2.01
N LEU A 162 13.51 21.78 -3.19
CA LEU A 162 12.24 22.42 -3.54
C LEU A 162 11.04 21.61 -3.06
N ASP A 163 9.99 22.29 -2.58
CA ASP A 163 8.75 21.67 -2.11
C ASP A 163 8.09 20.78 -3.17
N LYS A 164 8.17 21.17 -4.45
CA LYS A 164 7.61 20.37 -5.55
C LYS A 164 8.24 18.97 -5.65
N GLU A 165 9.56 18.86 -5.43
CA GLU A 165 10.25 17.56 -5.43
C GLU A 165 9.69 16.69 -4.30
N ILE A 166 9.42 17.28 -3.13
CA ILE A 166 8.91 16.57 -1.96
C ILE A 166 7.47 16.08 -2.16
N VAL A 167 6.61 16.89 -2.79
CA VAL A 167 5.25 16.48 -3.16
C VAL A 167 5.30 15.27 -4.10
N GLU A 168 6.11 15.32 -5.16
CA GLU A 168 6.23 14.21 -6.12
C GLU A 168 6.77 12.92 -5.47
N LEU A 169 7.67 13.04 -4.50
CA LEU A 169 8.19 11.89 -3.75
C LEU A 169 7.16 11.32 -2.80
N ASN A 170 6.38 12.16 -2.12
CA ASN A 170 5.28 11.73 -1.27
C ASN A 170 4.18 11.02 -2.06
N ASP A 171 3.86 11.49 -3.27
CA ASP A 171 2.88 10.83 -4.15
C ASP A 171 3.37 9.46 -4.61
N LYS A 172 4.65 9.34 -4.99
CA LYS A 172 5.27 8.06 -5.34
C LYS A 172 5.28 7.08 -4.16
N MET A 173 5.58 7.58 -2.97
CA MET A 173 5.55 6.78 -1.74
C MET A 173 4.13 6.28 -1.44
N GLU A 174 3.12 7.15 -1.53
CA GLU A 174 1.72 6.74 -1.34
C GLU A 174 1.31 5.67 -2.35
N ALA A 175 1.69 5.83 -3.62
CA ALA A 175 1.42 4.82 -4.64
C ALA A 175 2.04 3.45 -4.29
N SER A 176 3.29 3.41 -3.83
CA SER A 176 3.94 2.16 -3.39
C SER A 176 3.26 1.55 -2.16
N LEU A 177 2.81 2.36 -1.20
CA LEU A 177 2.07 1.85 -0.03
C LEU A 177 0.70 1.28 -0.41
N GLN A 178 0.00 1.90 -1.37
CA GLN A 178 -1.27 1.40 -1.90
C GLN A 178 -1.11 0.05 -2.63
N GLU A 179 -0.03 -0.10 -3.40
CA GLU A 179 0.32 -1.38 -4.02
C GLU A 179 0.51 -2.48 -2.96
N ILE A 180 1.26 -2.18 -1.88
CA ILE A 180 1.51 -3.11 -0.77
C ILE A 180 0.23 -3.48 -0.01
N ARG A 181 -0.73 -2.54 0.15
CA ARG A 181 -2.06 -2.85 0.71
C ARG A 181 -2.76 -3.98 -0.06
N GLY A 182 -2.37 -4.22 -1.31
CA GLY A 182 -3.09 -5.08 -2.25
C GLY A 182 -4.29 -4.34 -2.87
N ILE A 183 -4.26 -3.01 -2.80
CA ILE A 183 -5.15 -2.12 -3.51
C ILE A 183 -4.49 -1.87 -4.87
N THR A 184 -4.50 -2.88 -5.73
CA THR A 184 -4.15 -2.66 -7.12
C THR A 184 -5.28 -1.90 -7.80
N SER A 185 -4.96 -1.09 -8.82
CA SER A 185 -5.95 -0.42 -9.67
C SER A 185 -7.06 -1.38 -10.10
N ASP A 186 -6.71 -2.63 -10.42
CA ASP A 186 -7.66 -3.67 -10.82
C ASP A 186 -8.65 -4.06 -9.72
N LYS A 187 -8.21 -4.09 -8.46
CA LYS A 187 -9.09 -4.37 -7.31
C LYS A 187 -10.04 -3.21 -7.04
N PHE A 188 -9.59 -1.97 -7.24
CA PHE A 188 -10.46 -0.80 -7.21
C PHE A 188 -11.50 -0.84 -8.33
N VAL A 189 -11.09 -1.19 -9.54
CA VAL A 189 -11.99 -1.36 -10.69
C VAL A 189 -12.99 -2.49 -10.43
N MET A 190 -12.56 -3.60 -9.81
CA MET A 190 -13.45 -4.71 -9.42
C MET A 190 -14.47 -4.28 -8.36
N MET A 191 -14.03 -3.60 -7.28
CA MET A 191 -14.94 -3.09 -6.25
C MET A 191 -15.93 -2.06 -6.82
N ALA A 192 -15.48 -1.17 -7.69
CA ALA A 192 -16.35 -0.22 -8.38
C ALA A 192 -17.36 -0.93 -9.29
N LYS A 193 -16.96 -2.00 -10.00
CA LYS A 193 -17.87 -2.82 -10.81
C LYS A 193 -18.90 -3.56 -9.96
N GLU A 194 -18.50 -4.14 -8.83
CA GLU A 194 -19.43 -4.81 -7.91
C GLU A 194 -20.44 -3.84 -7.32
N GLU A 195 -20.02 -2.64 -6.94
CA GLU A 195 -20.91 -1.64 -6.38
C GLU A 195 -21.87 -1.07 -7.43
N LEU A 196 -21.40 -0.87 -8.67
CA LEU A 196 -22.26 -0.54 -9.81
C LEU A 196 -23.28 -1.64 -10.10
N LEU A 197 -22.87 -2.92 -10.03
CA LEU A 197 -23.77 -4.07 -10.22
C LEU A 197 -24.83 -4.15 -9.12
N LYS A 198 -24.45 -3.95 -7.86
CA LYS A 198 -25.42 -3.88 -6.74
C LYS A 198 -26.42 -2.76 -6.96
N THR A 199 -25.94 -1.55 -7.28
CA THR A 199 -26.80 -0.39 -7.51
C THR A 199 -27.78 -0.64 -8.66
N ALA A 200 -27.32 -1.29 -9.74
CA ALA A 200 -28.16 -1.68 -10.87
C ALA A 200 -29.21 -2.74 -10.48
N GLN A 201 -28.83 -3.74 -9.67
CA GLN A 201 -29.76 -4.75 -9.15
C GLN A 201 -30.82 -4.14 -8.23
N THR A 202 -30.43 -3.21 -7.35
CA THR A 202 -31.37 -2.51 -6.45
C THR A 202 -32.36 -1.68 -7.26
N LYS A 203 -31.89 -0.91 -8.25
CA LYS A 203 -32.77 -0.15 -9.16
C LYS A 203 -33.70 -1.04 -9.97
N MET A 204 -33.19 -2.16 -10.52
CA MET A 204 -34.04 -3.11 -11.25
C MET A 204 -35.12 -3.71 -10.36
N MET A 205 -34.80 -4.07 -9.13
CA MET A 205 -35.79 -4.60 -8.17
C MET A 205 -36.84 -3.54 -7.82
N ASP A 206 -36.42 -2.31 -7.50
CA ASP A 206 -37.34 -1.23 -7.15
C ASP A 206 -38.28 -0.87 -8.32
N GLU A 207 -37.78 -0.84 -9.56
CA GLU A 207 -38.58 -0.59 -10.76
C GLU A 207 -39.52 -1.78 -11.09
N TRP A 208 -39.09 -3.02 -10.85
CA TRP A 208 -39.94 -4.20 -11.04
C TRP A 208 -41.07 -4.32 -10.02
N TYR A 209 -40.82 -3.99 -8.75
CA TYR A 209 -41.87 -4.02 -7.71
C TYR A 209 -42.90 -2.90 -7.84
N GLN A 210 -42.58 -1.84 -8.59
CA GLN A 210 -43.51 -0.73 -8.88
C GLN A 210 -44.41 -1.00 -10.10
N GLN A 211 -44.14 -2.03 -10.91
CA GLN A 211 -45.09 -2.41 -11.96
C GLN A 211 -46.29 -3.10 -11.31
N PRO A 212 -47.53 -2.61 -11.54
CA PRO A 212 -48.69 -3.32 -11.06
C PRO A 212 -48.65 -4.72 -11.65
N LEU A 213 -48.57 -5.72 -10.77
CA LEU A 213 -48.81 -7.13 -11.10
C LEU A 213 -50.19 -7.18 -11.74
N LEU A 214 -50.22 -7.06 -13.07
CA LEU A 214 -51.40 -7.32 -13.88
C LEU A 214 -51.72 -8.78 -13.61
N GLU A 215 -52.72 -9.02 -12.75
CA GLU A 215 -53.37 -10.31 -12.58
C GLU A 215 -53.98 -10.72 -13.91
N TYR A 216 -53.14 -11.22 -14.81
CA TYR A 216 -53.56 -11.69 -16.11
C TYR A 216 -54.10 -13.10 -15.91
N ARG A 217 -55.42 -13.20 -15.69
CA ARG A 217 -56.12 -14.49 -15.69
C ARG A 217 -55.82 -15.20 -17.01
N GLY A 218 -55.17 -16.36 -16.91
CA GLY A 218 -54.56 -17.11 -18.02
C GLY A 218 -55.44 -17.23 -19.26
N ARG A 219 -55.29 -16.28 -20.19
CA ARG A 219 -55.75 -16.42 -21.56
C ARG A 219 -54.64 -17.14 -22.33
N SER A 220 -55.03 -18.14 -23.11
CA SER A 220 -54.14 -18.68 -24.13
C SER A 220 -53.82 -17.57 -25.13
N VAL A 221 -52.53 -17.41 -25.44
CA VAL A 221 -52.01 -16.42 -26.39
C VAL A 221 -51.37 -17.20 -27.53
N ALA A 222 -51.74 -16.91 -28.78
CA ALA A 222 -51.07 -17.52 -29.92
C ALA A 222 -49.65 -16.96 -30.06
N LEU A 223 -48.73 -17.74 -30.63
CA LEU A 223 -47.35 -17.28 -30.82
C LEU A 223 -47.28 -16.02 -31.70
N ASP A 224 -48.14 -15.93 -32.72
CA ASP A 224 -48.22 -14.76 -33.60
C ASP A 224 -48.65 -13.50 -32.84
N ASP A 225 -49.58 -13.62 -31.88
CA ASP A 225 -50.02 -12.51 -31.04
C ASP A 225 -48.88 -12.01 -30.13
N LEU A 226 -48.00 -12.91 -29.69
CA LEU A 226 -46.84 -12.58 -28.86
C LEU A 226 -45.79 -11.77 -29.65
N LEU A 227 -45.64 -12.04 -30.95
CA LEU A 227 -44.75 -11.29 -31.85
C LEU A 227 -45.33 -9.92 -32.24
N LEU A 228 -46.66 -9.81 -32.26
CA LEU A 228 -47.38 -8.57 -32.54
C LEU A 228 -47.61 -7.71 -31.30
N TRP A 229 -47.19 -8.18 -30.11
CA TRP A 229 -47.42 -7.45 -28.88
C TRP A 229 -46.70 -6.10 -28.89
N ARG A 230 -47.38 -5.08 -28.37
CA ARG A 230 -46.91 -3.70 -28.25
C ARG A 230 -47.15 -3.19 -26.84
N THR A 231 -46.23 -2.35 -26.37
CA THR A 231 -46.39 -1.60 -25.12
C THR A 231 -47.43 -0.48 -25.31
N PRO A 232 -47.92 0.18 -24.23
CA PRO A 232 -48.95 1.21 -24.33
C PRO A 232 -48.59 2.42 -25.22
N ASP A 233 -47.30 2.64 -25.46
CA ASP A 233 -46.72 3.65 -26.35
C ASP A 233 -46.46 3.13 -27.79
N ASP A 234 -47.03 1.98 -28.15
CA ASP A 234 -46.92 1.31 -29.45
C ASP A 234 -45.50 0.84 -29.81
N ALA A 235 -44.59 0.78 -28.84
CA ALA A 235 -43.26 0.23 -29.04
C ALA A 235 -43.26 -1.31 -28.97
N ALA A 236 -42.30 -1.94 -29.64
CA ALA A 236 -42.04 -3.36 -29.45
C ALA A 236 -41.34 -3.60 -28.09
N PRO A 237 -41.69 -4.65 -27.34
CA PRO A 237 -41.06 -4.93 -26.06
C PRO A 237 -39.58 -5.26 -26.25
N ALA A 238 -38.72 -4.71 -25.37
CA ALA A 238 -37.27 -4.96 -25.42
C ALA A 238 -36.90 -6.41 -25.07
N PHE A 239 -37.74 -7.09 -24.27
CA PHE A 239 -37.55 -8.48 -23.87
C PHE A 239 -38.91 -9.15 -23.63
N ILE A 240 -39.00 -10.44 -23.95
CA ILE A 240 -40.14 -11.29 -23.61
C ILE A 240 -39.62 -12.46 -22.77
N LEU A 241 -40.13 -12.62 -21.55
CA LEU A 241 -39.76 -13.71 -20.65
C LEU A 241 -40.75 -14.86 -20.76
N ILE A 242 -40.29 -16.02 -21.25
CA ILE A 242 -41.10 -17.24 -21.32
C ILE A 242 -40.72 -18.14 -20.13
N THR A 243 -41.66 -18.33 -19.21
CA THR A 243 -41.48 -19.19 -18.02
C THR A 243 -42.33 -20.46 -18.14
N GLY A 244 -41.94 -21.51 -17.40
CA GLY A 244 -42.65 -22.78 -17.39
C GLY A 244 -41.76 -23.91 -16.86
N GLU A 245 -42.37 -25.03 -16.51
CA GLU A 245 -41.67 -26.19 -15.94
C GLU A 245 -40.58 -26.77 -16.87
N ALA A 246 -39.67 -27.55 -16.30
CA ALA A 246 -38.65 -28.25 -17.08
C ALA A 246 -39.30 -29.22 -18.08
N GLY A 247 -38.82 -29.24 -19.33
CA GLY A 247 -39.34 -30.13 -20.38
C GLY A 247 -40.55 -29.60 -21.17
N ILE A 248 -41.15 -28.47 -20.81
CA ILE A 248 -42.36 -27.94 -21.49
C ILE A 248 -42.12 -27.37 -22.91
N GLY A 249 -40.90 -27.50 -23.46
CA GLY A 249 -40.59 -27.07 -24.82
C GLY A 249 -40.18 -25.60 -25.01
N LYS A 250 -39.86 -24.86 -23.93
CA LYS A 250 -39.41 -23.45 -24.01
C LYS A 250 -38.30 -23.22 -25.05
N SER A 251 -37.29 -24.09 -25.08
CA SER A 251 -36.17 -23.98 -26.03
C SER A 251 -36.56 -24.28 -27.47
N SER A 252 -37.60 -25.07 -27.70
CA SER A 252 -38.15 -25.33 -29.04
C SER A 252 -39.03 -24.17 -29.50
N LEU A 253 -39.71 -23.50 -28.58
CA LEU A 253 -40.53 -22.31 -28.87
C LEU A 253 -39.69 -21.11 -29.28
N CYS A 254 -38.48 -20.96 -28.73
CA CYS A 254 -37.58 -19.85 -29.05
C CYS A 254 -36.71 -20.07 -30.31
N ARG A 255 -36.79 -21.24 -30.95
CA ARG A 255 -36.06 -21.55 -32.19
C ARG A 255 -36.92 -21.24 -33.40
#